data_AF-A0A453HNI8-F1
#
_entry.id   AF-A0A453HNI8-F1
#
_cell.length_a   1.000
_cell.length_b   1.000
_cell.length_c   1.000
_cell.angle_alpha   90.00
_cell.angle_beta   90.00
_cell.angle_gamma   90.00
#
_symmetry.space_group_name_H-M   'P 1'
#
loop_
_entity.id
_entity.type
_entity.pdbx_description
1 polymer ?
#
loop_
_entity_poly.entity_id
_entity_poly.type
_entity_poly.pdbx_seq_one_letter_code
_entity_poly.pdbx_strand_id
1 'polypeptide(L)'
;MLVAADVYRPAAIDQLTVLGEQVGVPVYSEGTAVKPAEITKNAVEEAKRNNIDAIVVDTAGRLQIDKTMMVELKEVKKAVNPTEILLVVDAMTGQEAAALVTTFNIEIGISGAILTKLDGDSRGGAALSVKEVSGKPIKFVGRGERMEDLELFYPDRMAQRVLGMGDVLSFVEKAQEVVRQEDTMELQKKIMSAKFDFNDFLKQTQNVAKMGSMSRVIGMIPGMNKVTPAQIREAEKRLAFVESMINAMTAGTFLLNFR
;
A
#
# COMPACT_ATOMS: atom_id res chain seq x y z
N MET A 1 -12.80 22.96 -14.81
CA MET A 1 -11.61 23.57 -15.44
C MET A 1 -10.36 23.07 -14.76
N LEU A 2 -9.32 22.78 -15.53
CA LEU A 2 -7.99 22.46 -15.02
C LEU A 2 -7.14 23.73 -15.01
N VAL A 3 -6.24 23.88 -14.05
CA VAL A 3 -5.34 25.03 -13.94
C VAL A 3 -3.92 24.52 -13.91
N ALA A 4 -3.11 24.93 -14.89
CA ALA A 4 -1.71 24.56 -14.99
C ALA A 4 -0.87 25.49 -14.12
N ALA A 5 -0.64 25.10 -12.85
CA ALA A 5 0.17 25.85 -11.90
C ALA A 5 1.56 25.21 -11.67
N ASP A 6 1.89 24.09 -12.32
CA ASP A 6 3.25 23.58 -12.46
C ASP A 6 4.01 24.35 -13.54
N VAL A 7 4.64 25.45 -13.13
CA VAL A 7 5.46 26.31 -13.99
C VAL A 7 6.90 25.85 -14.11
N TYR A 8 7.29 24.79 -13.38
CA TYR A 8 8.68 24.36 -13.24
C TYR A 8 9.00 23.14 -14.10
N ARG A 9 8.05 22.22 -14.23
CA ARG A 9 8.25 20.98 -14.97
C ARG A 9 8.15 21.24 -16.49
N PRO A 10 9.16 20.84 -17.28
CA PRO A 10 9.10 20.96 -18.73
C PRO A 10 7.87 20.24 -19.31
N ALA A 11 7.18 20.92 -20.24
CA ALA A 11 5.98 20.43 -20.92
C ALA A 11 4.78 20.08 -20.01
N ALA A 12 4.79 20.44 -18.72
CA ALA A 12 3.65 20.13 -17.83
C ALA A 12 2.36 20.85 -18.28
N ILE A 13 2.48 22.12 -18.67
CA ILE A 13 1.35 22.90 -19.22
C ILE A 13 0.81 22.25 -20.50
N ASP A 14 1.70 21.87 -21.42
CA ASP A 14 1.31 21.24 -22.69
C ASP A 14 0.66 19.86 -22.45
N GLN A 15 1.21 19.06 -21.54
CA GLN A 15 0.65 17.76 -21.15
C GLN A 15 -0.76 17.92 -20.57
N LEU A 16 -0.95 18.88 -19.67
CA LEU A 16 -2.26 19.15 -19.08
C LEU A 16 -3.25 19.68 -20.12
N THR A 17 -2.79 20.48 -21.08
CA THR A 17 -3.61 21.01 -22.17
C THR A 17 -4.11 19.89 -23.07
N VAL A 18 -3.21 19.00 -23.51
CA VAL A 18 -3.57 17.81 -24.31
C VAL A 18 -4.55 16.91 -23.54
N LEU A 19 -4.32 16.69 -22.25
CA LEU A 19 -5.23 15.92 -21.40
C LEU A 19 -6.62 16.57 -21.33
N GLY A 20 -6.67 17.89 -21.09
CA GLY A 20 -7.92 18.65 -21.03
C GLY A 20 -8.71 18.58 -22.33
N GLU A 21 -8.04 18.70 -23.48
CA GLU A 21 -8.66 18.52 -24.80
C GLU A 21 -9.26 17.12 -24.97
N GLN A 22 -8.54 16.07 -24.58
CA GLN A 22 -9.00 14.69 -24.68
C GLN A 22 -10.26 14.40 -23.84
N VAL A 23 -10.40 15.03 -22.67
CA VAL A 23 -11.57 14.86 -21.79
C VAL A 23 -12.64 15.93 -21.96
N GLY A 24 -12.43 16.90 -22.86
CA GLY A 24 -13.35 18.02 -23.09
C GLY A 24 -13.45 18.99 -21.89
N VAL A 25 -12.38 19.15 -21.11
CA VAL A 25 -12.33 20.06 -19.96
C VAL A 25 -11.39 21.24 -20.28
N PRO A 26 -11.84 22.49 -20.10
CA PRO A 26 -10.99 23.66 -20.37
C PRO A 26 -9.80 23.70 -19.41
N VAL A 27 -8.64 24.14 -19.93
CA VAL A 27 -7.39 24.30 -19.19
C VAL A 27 -7.01 25.78 -19.18
N TYR A 28 -6.74 26.31 -18.00
CA TYR A 28 -6.24 27.67 -17.78
C TYR A 28 -4.73 27.65 -17.54
N SER A 29 -3.99 28.52 -18.22
CA SER A 29 -2.55 28.70 -18.04
C SER A 29 -2.13 30.12 -18.40
N GLU A 30 -1.09 30.63 -17.74
CA GLU A 30 -0.42 31.91 -18.05
C GLU A 30 1.06 31.70 -18.41
N GLY A 31 1.42 30.48 -18.84
CA GLY A 31 2.81 30.10 -19.12
C GLY A 31 3.64 29.91 -17.84
N THR A 32 4.96 30.06 -17.95
CA THR A 32 5.91 29.71 -16.87
C THR A 32 6.49 30.93 -16.14
N ALA A 33 6.20 32.15 -16.59
CA ALA A 33 6.75 33.38 -16.02
C ALA A 33 5.95 33.92 -14.83
N VAL A 34 4.67 33.52 -14.72
CA VAL A 34 3.75 33.97 -13.67
C VAL A 34 3.82 33.02 -12.48
N LYS A 35 3.70 33.54 -11.26
CA LYS A 35 3.77 32.71 -10.05
C LYS A 35 2.52 31.82 -9.91
N PRO A 36 2.64 30.59 -9.38
CA PRO A 36 1.51 29.68 -9.19
C PRO A 36 0.32 30.28 -8.43
N ALA A 37 0.58 31.08 -7.39
CA ALA A 37 -0.48 31.72 -6.61
C ALA A 37 -1.29 32.75 -7.41
N GLU A 38 -0.63 33.47 -8.33
CA GLU A 38 -1.27 34.45 -9.21
C GLU A 38 -2.08 33.76 -10.30
N ILE A 39 -1.48 32.75 -10.97
CA ILE A 39 -2.19 31.89 -11.95
C ILE A 39 -3.47 31.32 -11.34
N THR A 40 -3.36 30.78 -10.12
CA THR A 40 -4.50 30.14 -9.46
C THR A 40 -5.58 31.16 -9.10
N LYS A 41 -5.20 32.36 -8.66
CA LYS A 41 -6.17 33.43 -8.35
C LYS A 41 -6.90 33.90 -9.61
N ASN A 42 -6.17 34.15 -10.69
CA ASN A 42 -6.74 34.59 -11.96
C ASN A 42 -7.64 33.51 -12.58
N ALA A 43 -7.25 32.24 -12.46
CA ALA A 43 -8.07 31.10 -12.86
C ALA A 43 -9.41 31.04 -12.11
N VAL A 44 -9.43 31.33 -10.80
CA VAL A 44 -10.68 31.38 -10.03
C VAL A 44 -11.59 32.51 -10.51
N GLU A 45 -11.04 33.67 -10.88
CA GLU A 45 -11.82 34.77 -11.45
C GLU A 45 -12.39 34.41 -12.83
N GLU A 46 -11.58 33.76 -13.68
CA GLU A 46 -12.00 33.26 -14.99
C GLU A 46 -13.11 32.21 -14.88
N ALA A 47 -12.97 31.25 -13.96
CA ALA A 47 -13.99 30.25 -13.68
C ALA A 47 -15.32 30.89 -13.26
N LYS A 48 -15.28 31.92 -12.41
CA LYS A 48 -16.48 32.68 -12.02
C LYS A 48 -17.13 33.38 -13.19
N ARG A 49 -16.35 34.02 -14.08
CA ARG A 49 -16.87 34.67 -15.29
C ARG A 49 -17.56 33.68 -16.23
N ASN A 50 -17.02 32.46 -16.32
CA ASN A 50 -17.49 31.42 -17.23
C ASN A 50 -18.49 30.43 -16.57
N ASN A 51 -18.98 30.71 -15.36
CA ASN A 51 -19.89 29.85 -14.59
C ASN A 51 -19.39 28.39 -14.46
N ILE A 52 -18.10 28.23 -14.14
CA ILE A 52 -17.49 26.91 -13.93
C ILE A 52 -17.60 26.52 -12.46
N ASP A 53 -18.24 25.38 -12.19
CA ASP A 53 -18.52 24.91 -10.83
C ASP A 53 -17.32 24.30 -10.11
N ALA A 54 -16.40 23.69 -10.86
CA ALA A 54 -15.27 22.94 -10.32
C ALA A 54 -13.94 23.30 -10.99
N ILE A 55 -12.93 23.52 -10.15
CA ILE A 55 -11.57 23.87 -10.57
C ILE A 55 -10.62 22.86 -9.93
N VAL A 56 -9.74 22.27 -10.74
CA VAL A 56 -8.64 21.42 -10.29
C VAL A 56 -7.34 22.14 -10.61
N VAL A 57 -6.55 22.41 -9.59
CA VAL A 57 -5.27 23.11 -9.73
C VAL A 57 -4.15 22.07 -9.67
N ASP A 58 -3.42 21.92 -10.78
CA ASP A 58 -2.27 21.04 -10.86
C ASP A 58 -1.01 21.84 -10.48
N THR A 59 -0.43 21.51 -9.33
CA THR A 59 0.76 22.18 -8.79
C THR A 59 1.99 21.31 -8.99
N ALA A 60 3.17 21.93 -9.08
CA ALA A 60 4.43 21.19 -9.14
C ALA A 60 4.57 20.17 -7.99
N GLY A 61 4.97 18.95 -8.35
CA GLY A 61 5.26 17.87 -7.40
C GLY A 61 6.76 17.65 -7.21
N ARG A 62 7.17 17.11 -6.05
CA ARG A 62 8.55 16.63 -5.79
C ARG A 62 8.59 15.42 -4.86
N LEU A 63 9.61 14.58 -5.08
CA LEU A 63 9.96 13.44 -4.22
C LEU A 63 10.56 13.87 -2.87
N GLN A 64 11.16 15.05 -2.80
CA GLN A 64 11.77 15.61 -1.60
C GLN A 64 11.17 16.98 -1.28
N ILE A 65 11.02 17.25 0.02
CA ILE A 65 10.43 18.49 0.52
C ILE A 65 11.38 19.65 0.23
N ASP A 66 10.95 20.55 -0.66
CA ASP A 66 11.62 21.81 -0.94
C ASP A 66 10.92 22.95 -0.20
N LYS A 67 11.65 23.68 0.65
CA LYS A 67 11.11 24.80 1.44
C LYS A 67 10.51 25.89 0.56
N THR A 68 11.10 26.15 -0.60
CA THR A 68 10.63 27.19 -1.53
C THR A 68 9.25 26.83 -2.07
N MET A 69 9.10 25.58 -2.51
CA MET A 69 7.82 25.07 -3.01
C MET A 69 6.75 25.06 -1.92
N MET A 70 7.10 24.69 -0.67
CA MET A 70 6.15 24.73 0.44
C MET A 70 5.67 26.16 0.74
N VAL A 71 6.53 27.17 0.58
CA VAL A 71 6.12 28.57 0.67
C VAL A 71 5.14 28.92 -0.44
N GLU A 72 5.42 28.54 -1.69
CA GLU A 72 4.51 28.80 -2.81
C GLU A 72 3.15 28.11 -2.64
N LEU A 73 3.12 26.86 -2.18
CA LEU A 73 1.88 26.15 -1.89
C LEU A 73 1.08 26.83 -0.77
N LYS A 74 1.74 27.39 0.25
CA LYS A 74 1.09 28.22 1.29
C LYS A 74 0.52 29.49 0.70
N GLU A 75 1.23 30.14 -0.23
CA GLU A 75 0.74 31.33 -0.94
C GLU A 75 -0.49 31.01 -1.79
N VAL A 76 -0.46 29.91 -2.57
CA VAL A 76 -1.62 29.41 -3.34
C VAL A 76 -2.80 29.15 -2.41
N LYS A 77 -2.59 28.39 -1.33
CA LYS A 77 -3.63 28.09 -0.35
C LYS A 77 -4.24 29.36 0.24
N LYS A 78 -3.41 30.35 0.59
CA LYS A 78 -3.87 31.63 1.15
C LYS A 78 -4.63 32.47 0.11
N ALA A 79 -4.22 32.42 -1.15
CA ALA A 79 -4.81 33.21 -2.22
C ALA A 79 -6.24 32.75 -2.56
N VAL A 80 -6.50 31.44 -2.56
CA VAL A 80 -7.79 30.90 -3.05
C VAL A 80 -8.59 30.10 -2.03
N ASN A 81 -8.05 29.82 -0.84
CA ASN A 81 -8.70 29.06 0.23
C ASN A 81 -9.42 27.79 -0.28
N PRO A 82 -8.67 26.82 -0.84
CA PRO A 82 -9.26 25.67 -1.52
C PRO A 82 -10.08 24.81 -0.57
N THR A 83 -11.21 24.30 -1.07
CA THR A 83 -12.10 23.39 -0.31
C THR A 83 -11.45 22.06 -0.03
N GLU A 84 -10.64 21.57 -0.97
CA GLU A 84 -9.99 20.26 -0.93
C GLU A 84 -8.52 20.43 -1.32
N ILE A 85 -7.64 19.79 -0.56
CA ILE A 85 -6.20 19.70 -0.80
C ILE A 85 -5.84 18.22 -0.80
N LEU A 86 -5.54 17.67 -1.96
CA LEU A 86 -5.26 16.25 -2.15
C LEU A 86 -3.77 16.02 -2.35
N LEU A 87 -3.19 15.16 -1.52
CA LEU A 87 -1.79 14.74 -1.70
C LEU A 87 -1.74 13.49 -2.58
N VAL A 88 -1.01 13.57 -3.68
CA VAL A 88 -0.77 12.43 -4.57
C VAL A 88 0.51 11.72 -4.13
N VAL A 89 0.41 10.44 -3.78
CA VAL A 89 1.52 9.63 -3.26
C VAL A 89 1.65 8.35 -4.07
N ASP A 90 2.88 7.97 -4.42
CA ASP A 90 3.16 6.70 -5.08
C ASP A 90 3.04 5.55 -4.06
N ALA A 91 2.23 4.54 -4.37
CA ALA A 91 2.00 3.39 -3.50
C ALA A 91 3.26 2.54 -3.27
N MET A 92 4.24 2.62 -4.18
CA MET A 92 5.53 1.95 -4.02
C MET A 92 6.45 2.66 -3.02
N THR A 93 6.21 3.95 -2.76
CA THR A 93 6.95 4.73 -1.76
C THR A 93 6.51 4.26 -0.39
N GLY A 94 7.26 3.31 0.19
CA GLY A 94 6.96 2.69 1.49
C GLY A 94 7.10 3.66 2.67
N GLN A 95 8.11 3.45 3.52
CA GLN A 95 8.28 4.25 4.74
C GLN A 95 8.57 5.74 4.46
N GLU A 96 9.15 6.07 3.31
CA GLU A 96 9.42 7.46 2.91
C GLU A 96 8.14 8.28 2.70
N ALA A 97 7.03 7.63 2.33
CA ALA A 97 5.74 8.31 2.18
C ALA A 97 5.25 8.85 3.53
N ALA A 98 5.55 8.18 4.65
CA ALA A 98 5.16 8.63 5.98
C ALA A 98 5.74 10.01 6.31
N ALA A 99 7.03 10.23 6.02
CA ALA A 99 7.68 11.51 6.27
C ALA A 99 7.10 12.63 5.38
N LEU A 100 6.94 12.34 4.08
CA LEU A 100 6.35 13.29 3.13
C LEU A 100 4.94 13.71 3.55
N VAL A 101 4.09 12.73 3.87
CA VAL A 101 2.71 12.95 4.31
C VAL A 101 2.69 13.75 5.61
N THR A 102 3.55 13.44 6.57
CA THR A 102 3.67 14.18 7.84
C THR A 102 3.91 15.65 7.56
N THR A 103 4.96 15.97 6.80
CA THR A 103 5.35 17.36 6.56
C THR A 103 4.30 18.12 5.77
N PHE A 104 3.76 17.53 4.70
CA PHE A 104 2.69 18.16 3.92
C PHE A 104 1.43 18.42 4.75
N ASN A 105 1.04 17.46 5.59
CA ASN A 105 -0.13 17.63 6.45
C ASN A 105 0.09 18.71 7.53
N ILE A 106 1.28 18.81 8.10
CA ILE A 106 1.60 19.86 9.10
C ILE A 106 1.65 21.24 8.44
N GLU A 107 2.35 21.35 7.31
CA GLU A 107 2.65 22.66 6.73
C GLU A 107 1.54 23.22 5.84
N ILE A 108 0.90 22.35 5.05
CA ILE A 108 -0.17 22.74 4.11
C ILE A 108 -1.54 22.35 4.65
N GLY A 109 -1.65 21.22 5.36
CA GLY A 109 -2.93 20.70 5.83
C GLY A 109 -3.71 20.06 4.70
N ILE A 110 -3.60 18.73 4.59
CA ILE A 110 -4.27 17.97 3.53
C ILE A 110 -5.67 17.54 3.99
N SER A 111 -6.57 17.40 3.02
CA SER A 111 -7.95 16.95 3.21
C SER A 111 -8.11 15.45 2.94
N GLY A 112 -7.27 14.92 2.06
CA GLY A 112 -7.22 13.52 1.68
C GLY A 112 -6.02 13.24 0.80
N ALA A 113 -5.91 11.99 0.37
CA ALA A 113 -4.81 11.55 -0.49
C ALA A 113 -5.31 10.73 -1.68
N ILE A 114 -4.47 10.67 -2.71
CA ILE A 114 -4.60 9.80 -3.88
C ILE A 114 -3.37 8.90 -3.91
N LEU A 115 -3.57 7.59 -4.04
CA LEU A 115 -2.46 6.65 -4.20
C LEU A 115 -2.30 6.25 -5.66
N THR A 116 -1.14 6.46 -6.26
CA THR A 116 -0.86 6.04 -7.64
C THR A 116 -0.08 4.72 -7.67
N LYS A 117 -0.12 4.01 -8.80
CA LYS A 117 0.65 2.77 -9.05
C LYS A 117 0.32 1.62 -8.09
N LEU A 118 -0.96 1.47 -7.74
CA LEU A 118 -1.42 0.41 -6.83
C LEU A 118 -1.47 -0.99 -7.51
N ASP A 119 -1.31 -1.03 -8.82
CA ASP A 119 -1.20 -2.25 -9.64
C ASP A 119 0.09 -3.05 -9.37
N GLY A 120 1.14 -2.40 -8.87
CA GLY A 120 2.37 -3.07 -8.47
C GLY A 120 2.23 -4.02 -7.27
N ASP A 121 3.32 -4.73 -6.95
CA ASP A 121 3.45 -5.64 -5.78
C ASP A 121 3.50 -4.91 -4.42
N SER A 122 2.98 -3.69 -4.38
CA SER A 122 2.94 -2.89 -3.15
C SER A 122 1.92 -3.49 -2.19
N ARG A 123 2.40 -3.99 -1.05
CA ARG A 123 1.58 -4.57 0.04
C ARG A 123 0.82 -3.51 0.84
N GLY A 124 0.38 -2.41 0.21
CA GLY A 124 -0.41 -1.35 0.84
C GLY A 124 0.30 -0.51 1.91
N GLY A 125 1.63 -0.59 2.03
CA GLY A 125 2.40 0.13 3.05
C GLY A 125 2.18 1.64 3.01
N ALA A 126 2.23 2.25 1.82
CA ALA A 126 1.95 3.68 1.64
C ALA A 126 0.53 4.07 2.08
N ALA A 127 -0.46 3.21 1.81
CA ALA A 127 -1.85 3.47 2.20
C ALA A 127 -2.01 3.52 3.72
N LEU A 128 -1.37 2.56 4.42
CA LEU A 128 -1.35 2.53 5.87
C LEU A 128 -0.60 3.75 6.43
N SER A 129 0.57 4.08 5.88
CA SER A 129 1.35 5.25 6.29
C SER A 129 0.56 6.54 6.14
N VAL A 130 -0.13 6.76 5.02
CA VAL A 130 -0.95 7.95 4.82
C VAL A 130 -2.04 8.05 5.88
N LYS A 131 -2.77 6.96 6.12
CA LYS A 131 -3.89 6.96 7.06
C LYS A 131 -3.44 7.15 8.50
N GLU A 132 -2.40 6.43 8.91
CA GLU A 132 -1.87 6.47 10.28
C GLU A 132 -1.26 7.83 10.62
N VAL A 133 -0.49 8.39 9.69
CA VAL A 133 0.25 9.64 9.92
C VAL A 133 -0.63 10.87 9.81
N SER A 134 -1.44 10.96 8.76
CA SER A 134 -2.24 12.18 8.52
C SER A 134 -3.61 12.13 9.18
N GLY A 135 -4.11 10.93 9.51
CA GLY A 135 -5.50 10.69 9.89
C GLY A 135 -6.50 10.85 8.74
N LYS A 136 -6.07 11.34 7.57
CA LYS A 136 -6.94 11.73 6.46
C LYS A 136 -7.34 10.52 5.60
N PRO A 137 -8.52 10.57 4.95
CA PRO A 137 -8.95 9.50 4.06
C PRO A 137 -8.14 9.49 2.77
N ILE A 138 -7.90 8.29 2.24
CA ILE A 138 -7.52 8.10 0.84
C ILE A 138 -8.82 8.12 0.04
N LYS A 139 -8.90 8.98 -0.98
CA LYS A 139 -10.12 9.18 -1.77
C LYS A 139 -10.11 8.37 -3.07
N PHE A 140 -8.96 8.34 -3.74
CA PHE A 140 -8.79 7.70 -5.05
C PHE A 140 -7.52 6.86 -5.10
N VAL A 141 -7.51 5.91 -6.02
CA VAL A 141 -6.34 5.10 -6.38
C VAL A 141 -6.16 5.03 -7.89
N GLY A 142 -4.93 5.23 -8.35
CA GLY A 142 -4.53 4.98 -9.74
C GLY A 142 -3.94 3.58 -9.87
N ARG A 143 -4.52 2.76 -10.75
CA ARG A 143 -4.09 1.38 -11.05
C ARG A 143 -3.35 1.24 -12.39
N GLY A 144 -3.05 2.36 -13.02
CA GLY A 144 -2.41 2.40 -14.32
C GLY A 144 -2.17 3.83 -14.77
N GLU A 145 -1.86 3.99 -16.05
CA GLU A 145 -1.50 5.28 -16.64
C GLU A 145 -2.65 5.90 -17.44
N ARG A 146 -3.72 5.16 -17.71
CA ARG A 146 -4.88 5.67 -18.47
C ARG A 146 -5.82 6.41 -17.55
N MET A 147 -6.62 7.31 -18.12
CA MET A 147 -7.60 8.11 -17.37
C MET A 147 -8.66 7.24 -16.68
N GLU A 148 -9.00 6.11 -17.30
CA GLU A 148 -9.96 5.12 -16.79
C GLU A 148 -9.41 4.35 -15.58
N ASP A 149 -8.10 4.40 -15.33
CA ASP A 149 -7.44 3.65 -14.26
C ASP A 149 -7.49 4.37 -12.90
N LEU A 150 -8.09 5.56 -12.83
CA LEU A 150 -8.35 6.29 -11.59
C LEU A 150 -9.68 5.84 -10.97
N GLU A 151 -9.60 5.05 -9.91
CA GLU A 151 -10.75 4.48 -9.20
C GLU A 151 -10.95 5.11 -7.81
N LEU A 152 -12.15 4.96 -7.25
CA LEU A 152 -12.40 5.26 -5.84
C LEU A 152 -11.63 4.29 -4.93
N PHE A 153 -11.11 4.80 -3.81
CA PHE A 153 -10.47 3.96 -2.81
C PHE A 153 -11.51 3.22 -1.95
N TYR A 154 -11.36 1.91 -1.84
CA TYR A 154 -12.18 1.06 -0.97
C TYR A 154 -11.29 0.41 0.11
N PRO A 155 -11.41 0.83 1.39
CA PRO A 155 -10.57 0.32 2.48
C PRO A 155 -10.61 -1.20 2.62
N ASP A 156 -11.80 -1.81 2.48
CA ASP A 156 -11.97 -3.27 2.64
C ASP A 156 -11.16 -4.06 1.62
N ARG A 157 -11.12 -3.60 0.37
CA ARG A 157 -10.32 -4.22 -0.70
C ARG A 157 -8.83 -4.11 -0.41
N MET A 158 -8.40 -2.97 0.15
CA MET A 158 -7.01 -2.78 0.53
C MET A 158 -6.64 -3.69 1.71
N ALA A 159 -7.49 -3.76 2.73
CA ALA A 159 -7.28 -4.64 3.88
C ALA A 159 -7.14 -6.10 3.45
N GLN A 160 -8.01 -6.59 2.55
CA GLN A 160 -7.92 -7.94 2.00
C GLN A 160 -6.60 -8.21 1.28
N ARG A 161 -6.09 -7.23 0.51
CA ARG A 161 -4.82 -7.36 -0.21
C ARG A 161 -3.60 -7.29 0.71
N VAL A 162 -3.63 -6.43 1.73
CA VAL A 162 -2.57 -6.36 2.78
C VAL A 162 -2.52 -7.65 3.59
N LEU A 163 -3.69 -8.15 4.01
CA LEU A 163 -3.82 -9.37 4.82
C LEU A 163 -3.68 -10.66 3.99
N GLY A 164 -3.55 -10.56 2.67
CA GLY A 164 -3.54 -11.72 1.78
C GLY A 164 -4.81 -12.57 1.89
N MET A 165 -5.96 -12.01 2.29
CA MET A 165 -7.19 -12.78 2.54
C MET A 165 -7.84 -13.33 1.27
N GLY A 166 -7.41 -12.91 0.08
CA GLY A 166 -7.68 -13.65 -1.15
C GLY A 166 -7.02 -15.03 -1.15
N ASP A 167 -5.83 -15.14 -0.58
CA ASP A 167 -5.15 -16.41 -0.33
C ASP A 167 -5.77 -17.12 0.87
N VAL A 168 -6.16 -16.45 1.95
CA VAL A 168 -6.75 -17.15 3.12
C VAL A 168 -8.11 -17.80 2.80
N LEU A 169 -9.00 -17.14 2.06
CA LEU A 169 -10.27 -17.76 1.64
C LEU A 169 -10.04 -18.95 0.71
N SER A 170 -9.18 -18.80 -0.30
CA SER A 170 -8.85 -19.90 -1.22
C SER A 170 -8.02 -21.02 -0.56
N PHE A 171 -7.24 -20.70 0.49
CA PHE A 171 -6.52 -21.66 1.32
C PHE A 171 -7.45 -22.35 2.31
N VAL A 172 -8.48 -21.67 2.83
CA VAL A 172 -9.54 -22.27 3.66
C VAL A 172 -10.43 -23.17 2.81
N GLU A 173 -10.80 -22.76 1.60
CA GLU A 173 -11.54 -23.58 0.64
C GLU A 173 -10.74 -24.81 0.20
N LYS A 174 -9.45 -24.66 -0.15
CA LYS A 174 -8.56 -25.80 -0.44
C LYS A 174 -8.27 -26.66 0.78
N ALA A 175 -8.16 -26.09 1.97
CA ALA A 175 -8.01 -26.85 3.21
C ALA A 175 -9.30 -27.63 3.53
N GLN A 176 -10.48 -27.08 3.23
CA GLN A 176 -11.76 -27.77 3.34
C GLN A 176 -11.91 -28.90 2.31
N GLU A 177 -11.35 -28.76 1.10
CA GLU A 177 -11.34 -29.83 0.09
C GLU A 177 -10.37 -30.98 0.43
N VAL A 178 -9.24 -30.68 1.08
CA VAL A 178 -8.20 -31.67 1.43
C VAL A 178 -8.49 -32.35 2.78
N VAL A 179 -9.20 -31.70 3.69
CA VAL A 179 -9.61 -32.26 4.98
C VAL A 179 -10.97 -32.94 4.84
N ARG A 180 -10.95 -34.27 4.69
CA ARG A 180 -12.14 -35.12 4.77
C ARG A 180 -12.91 -34.87 6.08
N GLN A 181 -14.22 -35.02 5.97
CA GLN A 181 -15.33 -34.54 6.82
C GLN A 181 -15.32 -34.81 8.35
N GLU A 182 -14.23 -35.20 9.02
CA GLU A 182 -14.34 -35.66 10.41
C GLU A 182 -13.67 -34.78 11.50
N ASP A 183 -12.85 -33.77 11.18
CA ASP A 183 -12.15 -32.98 12.23
C ASP A 183 -12.29 -31.44 12.12
N THR A 184 -13.33 -30.94 11.44
CA THR A 184 -13.38 -29.52 11.03
C THR A 184 -13.82 -28.54 12.13
N MET A 185 -14.62 -28.96 13.12
CA MET A 185 -15.24 -28.03 14.08
C MET A 185 -14.25 -27.50 15.14
N GLU A 186 -13.33 -28.33 15.64
CA GLU A 186 -12.35 -27.88 16.63
C GLU A 186 -11.24 -27.02 16.01
N LEU A 187 -10.80 -27.36 14.80
CA LEU A 187 -9.78 -26.63 14.08
C LEU A 187 -10.27 -25.25 13.63
N GLN A 188 -11.52 -25.14 13.14
CA GLN A 188 -12.14 -23.85 12.83
C GLN A 188 -12.26 -22.95 14.06
N LYS A 189 -12.70 -23.49 15.20
CA LYS A 189 -12.79 -22.71 16.45
C LYS A 189 -11.44 -22.17 16.89
N LYS A 190 -10.35 -22.95 16.75
CA LYS A 190 -9.01 -22.53 17.13
C LYS A 190 -8.44 -21.47 16.20
N ILE A 191 -8.61 -21.62 14.88
CA ILE A 191 -8.15 -20.64 13.87
C ILE A 191 -8.88 -19.29 14.05
N MET A 192 -10.20 -19.31 14.30
CA MET A 192 -10.99 -18.10 14.52
C MET A 192 -10.66 -17.38 15.84
N SER A 193 -10.02 -18.06 16.81
CA SER A 193 -9.76 -17.53 18.16
C SER A 193 -8.44 -16.75 18.30
N ALA A 194 -7.67 -16.60 17.21
CA ALA A 194 -6.39 -15.88 17.19
C ALA A 194 -5.35 -16.33 18.26
N LYS A 195 -5.46 -17.56 18.77
CA LYS A 195 -4.46 -18.20 19.64
C LYS A 195 -3.75 -19.31 18.89
N PHE A 196 -2.92 -18.93 17.92
CA PHE A 196 -1.91 -19.83 17.37
C PHE A 196 -0.61 -19.52 18.11
N ASP A 197 -0.23 -20.37 19.06
CA ASP A 197 0.99 -20.17 19.82
C ASP A 197 2.19 -20.91 19.18
N PHE A 198 3.40 -20.53 19.58
CA PHE A 198 4.63 -21.16 19.08
C PHE A 198 4.75 -22.64 19.45
N ASN A 199 4.07 -23.09 20.52
CA ASN A 199 4.09 -24.48 20.94
C ASN A 199 3.23 -25.36 20.04
N ASP A 200 2.15 -24.83 19.49
CA ASP A 200 1.27 -25.53 18.55
C ASP A 200 1.96 -25.74 17.19
N PHE A 201 2.73 -24.75 16.71
CA PHE A 201 3.59 -24.92 15.53
C PHE A 201 4.65 -26.01 15.76
N LEU A 202 5.25 -26.05 16.94
CA LEU A 202 6.28 -27.03 17.30
C LEU A 202 5.71 -28.46 17.39
N LYS A 203 4.51 -28.63 17.97
CA LYS A 203 3.81 -29.92 18.00
C LYS A 203 3.45 -30.43 16.61
N GLN A 204 3.01 -29.56 15.70
CA GLN A 204 2.73 -29.94 14.32
C GLN A 204 4.00 -30.38 13.60
N THR A 205 5.10 -29.66 13.80
CA THR A 205 6.40 -29.97 13.19
C THR A 205 6.96 -31.32 13.71
N GLN A 206 6.80 -31.60 15.01
CA GLN A 206 7.15 -32.88 15.61
C GLN A 206 6.26 -34.03 15.16
N ASN A 207 4.97 -33.79 14.91
CA ASN A 207 4.08 -34.81 14.37
C ASN A 207 4.43 -35.18 12.91
N VAL A 208 4.85 -34.21 12.11
CA VAL A 208 5.38 -34.44 10.75
C VAL A 208 6.69 -35.24 10.80
N ALA A 209 7.57 -34.95 11.77
CA ALA A 209 8.80 -35.73 11.99
C ALA A 209 8.51 -37.17 12.47
N LYS A 210 7.48 -37.37 13.30
CA LYS A 210 7.06 -38.68 13.82
C LYS A 210 6.40 -39.59 12.79
N MET A 211 5.86 -39.04 11.69
CA MET A 211 5.28 -39.83 10.60
C MET A 211 6.32 -40.52 9.70
N GLY A 212 7.62 -40.28 9.92
CA GLY A 212 8.72 -41.02 9.31
C GLY A 212 9.23 -40.41 8.01
N SER A 213 10.55 -40.57 7.79
CA SER A 213 11.43 -39.95 6.79
C SER A 213 10.75 -39.05 5.76
N MET A 214 11.14 -37.77 5.72
CA MET A 214 10.76 -36.81 4.66
C MET A 214 10.92 -37.40 3.25
N SER A 215 11.83 -38.37 3.10
CA SER A 215 12.04 -39.20 1.91
C SER A 215 10.77 -39.92 1.40
N ARG A 216 9.91 -40.44 2.27
CA ARG A 216 8.65 -41.12 1.86
C ARG A 216 7.58 -40.14 1.42
N VAL A 217 7.44 -39.02 2.11
CA VAL A 217 6.45 -37.98 1.76
C VAL A 217 6.81 -37.31 0.43
N ILE A 218 8.09 -36.98 0.22
CA ILE A 218 8.59 -36.42 -1.05
C ILE A 218 8.43 -37.41 -2.21
N GLY A 219 8.59 -38.71 -1.97
CA GLY A 219 8.39 -39.76 -2.96
C GLY A 219 6.94 -39.98 -3.40
N MET A 220 5.95 -39.45 -2.65
CA MET A 220 4.53 -39.54 -2.99
C MET A 220 4.00 -38.31 -3.75
N ILE A 221 4.82 -37.27 -3.95
CA ILE A 221 4.44 -36.04 -4.67
C ILE A 221 4.82 -36.18 -6.16
N PRO A 222 3.85 -36.28 -7.09
CA PRO A 222 4.13 -36.37 -8.52
C PRO A 222 4.86 -35.09 -8.99
N GLY A 223 6.01 -35.25 -9.66
CA GLY A 223 6.77 -34.11 -10.22
C GLY A 223 7.97 -33.63 -9.40
N MET A 224 8.20 -34.17 -8.19
CA MET A 224 9.37 -33.86 -7.35
C MET A 224 10.56 -34.84 -7.51
N ASN A 225 10.61 -35.59 -8.61
CA ASN A 225 11.67 -36.58 -8.92
C ASN A 225 13.10 -36.00 -9.08
N LYS A 226 13.28 -34.67 -8.97
CA LYS A 226 14.58 -33.99 -9.09
C LYS A 226 15.25 -33.68 -7.76
N VAL A 227 14.58 -33.93 -6.63
CA VAL A 227 15.16 -33.69 -5.30
C VAL A 227 16.09 -34.85 -4.95
N THR A 228 17.37 -34.55 -4.78
CA THR A 228 18.38 -35.57 -4.47
C THR A 228 18.32 -35.98 -3.00
N PRO A 229 18.67 -37.23 -2.65
CA PRO A 229 18.76 -37.67 -1.25
C PRO A 229 19.71 -36.83 -0.39
N ALA A 230 20.68 -36.14 -1.00
CA ALA A 230 21.57 -35.22 -0.32
C ALA A 230 20.85 -33.94 0.14
N GLN A 231 19.99 -33.37 -0.71
CA GLN A 231 19.18 -32.18 -0.37
C GLN A 231 18.15 -32.48 0.72
N ILE A 232 17.60 -33.71 0.74
CA ILE A 232 16.69 -34.16 1.80
C ILE A 232 17.43 -34.23 3.15
N ARG A 233 18.63 -34.81 3.18
CA ARG A 233 19.45 -34.86 4.40
C ARG A 233 19.88 -33.48 4.89
N GLU A 234 20.13 -32.55 3.98
CA GLU A 234 20.45 -31.16 4.34
C GLU A 234 19.23 -30.45 4.95
N ALA A 235 18.03 -30.67 4.39
CA ALA A 235 16.79 -30.15 4.95
C ALA A 235 16.51 -30.73 6.35
N GLU A 236 16.72 -32.03 6.57
CA GLU A 236 16.59 -32.67 7.89
C GLU A 236 17.56 -32.07 8.92
N LYS A 237 18.81 -31.79 8.52
CA LYS A 237 19.79 -31.10 9.40
C LYS A 237 19.37 -29.67 9.73
N ARG A 238 18.86 -28.91 8.75
CA ARG A 238 18.37 -27.54 8.97
C ARG A 238 17.16 -27.53 9.89
N LEU A 239 16.25 -28.49 9.75
CA LEU A 239 15.10 -28.63 10.65
C LEU A 239 15.53 -28.97 12.08
N ALA A 240 16.47 -29.88 12.27
CA ALA A 240 17.03 -30.19 13.58
C ALA A 240 17.73 -28.98 14.22
N PHE A 241 18.39 -28.14 13.42
CA PHE A 241 19.01 -26.90 13.87
C PHE A 241 17.97 -25.82 14.25
N VAL A 242 16.89 -25.71 13.49
CA VAL A 242 15.78 -24.80 13.82
C VAL A 242 15.05 -25.28 15.09
N GLU A 243 14.82 -26.59 15.25
CA GLU A 243 14.23 -27.17 16.46
C GLU A 243 15.12 -26.92 17.69
N SER A 244 16.45 -27.05 17.57
CA SER A 244 17.36 -26.76 18.67
C SER A 244 17.41 -25.28 19.04
N MET A 245 17.35 -24.37 18.06
CA MET A 245 17.21 -22.94 18.33
C MET A 245 15.91 -22.62 19.06
N ILE A 246 14.78 -23.19 18.60
CA ILE A 246 13.49 -22.91 19.23
C ILE A 246 13.44 -23.46 20.66
N ASN A 247 13.97 -24.68 20.89
CA ASN A 247 14.10 -25.24 22.24
C ASN A 247 15.02 -24.42 23.16
N ALA A 248 16.09 -23.83 22.61
CA ALA A 248 16.96 -22.93 23.37
C ALA A 248 16.25 -21.61 23.73
N MET A 249 15.41 -21.09 22.85
CA MET A 249 14.62 -19.87 23.08
C MET A 249 13.46 -20.11 24.07
N THR A 250 12.82 -21.28 24.05
CA THR A 250 11.75 -21.63 25.00
C THR A 250 12.27 -22.04 26.38
N ALA A 251 13.42 -22.70 26.48
CA ALA A 251 14.06 -22.97 27.78
C ALA A 251 14.57 -21.68 28.47
N GLY A 252 15.08 -20.71 27.69
CA GLY A 252 15.53 -19.41 28.21
C GLY A 252 14.40 -18.54 28.78
N THR A 253 13.16 -18.77 28.36
CA THR A 253 11.98 -18.03 28.86
C THR A 253 11.51 -18.55 30.24
N PHE A 254 11.97 -19.72 30.68
CA PHE A 254 11.61 -20.28 31.99
C PHE A 254 12.52 -19.82 33.14
N LEU A 255 13.69 -19.23 32.86
CA LEU A 255 14.68 -18.83 33.87
C LEU A 255 14.70 -17.32 34.22
N LEU A 256 13.88 -16.49 33.58
CA LEU A 256 13.81 -15.04 33.85
C LEU A 256 12.58 -14.59 34.66
N ASN A 257 11.74 -15.51 35.14
CA ASN A 257 10.56 -15.19 35.97
C ASN A 257 10.65 -15.70 37.42
N PHE A 258 11.87 -15.96 37.93
CA PHE A 258 12.09 -16.13 39.37
C PHE A 258 13.38 -15.42 39.80
N ARG A 259 13.27 -14.11 40.02
CA ARG A 259 13.86 -13.40 41.17
C ARG A 259 13.27 -12.00 41.29
#